data_AF-A0A2E3DTU6-F1
#
_entry.id   AF-A0A2E3DTU6-F1
#
_cell.length_a   1.000
_cell.length_b   1.000
_cell.length_c   1.000
_cell.angle_alpha   90.00
_cell.angle_beta   90.00
_cell.angle_gamma   90.00
#
_symmetry.space_group_name_H-M   'P 1'
#
loop_
_entity.id
_entity.type
_entity.pdbx_description
1 polymer ?
#
loop_
_entity_poly.entity_id
_entity_poly.type
_entity_poly.pdbx_seq_one_letter_code
_entity_poly.pdbx_strand_id
1 'polypeptide(L)'
;MKINLFILIIFTIFISCGNDNTKNKENISKTNEVTKLAAEKAAEAKRLAEKKAAEAKRLAEKKAAEAKRLAAEKAAEAERLANQDKSKEEGEYKDGEKDGLWTYYNKMGFKEKEITYDLGKELKQILYNQAGVKEKEITYEEGEDEMHTLFNENGTKAKEGKIVDGKEEGVWTTFDDQGQKTEETTFKEGKEDGLYSLWYENGLKKAEGPNKGKCRVGIWTWWYESGEKWKEGNYSENGCSNRDGTWTVWKKSGKKLEETMYTDGNFESRQKY
;
A
#
# COMPACT_ATOMS: atom_id res chain seq x y z
N MET A 1 -44.56 22.27 -48.52
CA MET A 1 -44.17 22.83 -49.84
C MET A 1 -45.05 22.18 -50.90
N LYS A 2 -45.85 23.01 -51.59
CA LYS A 2 -46.59 22.81 -52.86
C LYS A 2 -47.38 21.52 -53.10
N ILE A 3 -48.70 21.69 -53.04
CA ILE A 3 -49.74 21.02 -53.84
C ILE A 3 -49.49 21.27 -55.35
N ASN A 4 -49.70 20.26 -56.21
CA ASN A 4 -50.16 20.36 -57.62
C ASN A 4 -50.10 18.96 -58.27
N LEU A 5 -50.98 18.52 -59.16
CA LEU A 5 -52.18 19.11 -59.76
C LEU A 5 -52.93 17.97 -60.46
N PHE A 6 -54.25 17.98 -60.29
CA PHE A 6 -55.26 17.19 -61.00
C PHE A 6 -55.28 17.56 -62.49
N ILE A 7 -55.45 16.60 -63.41
CA ILE A 7 -55.96 16.89 -64.76
C ILE A 7 -57.25 16.09 -65.01
N LEU A 8 -58.32 16.88 -65.07
CA LEU A 8 -59.64 16.76 -65.70
C LEU A 8 -59.57 15.97 -67.04
N ILE A 9 -60.56 15.17 -67.43
CA ILE A 9 -61.71 15.67 -68.22
C ILE A 9 -62.87 14.67 -68.13
N ILE A 10 -64.01 15.22 -67.74
CA ILE A 10 -65.35 14.67 -67.82
C ILE A 10 -65.86 14.89 -69.25
N PHE A 11 -66.41 13.87 -69.91
CA PHE A 11 -67.47 14.06 -70.89
C PHE A 11 -68.56 13.00 -70.70
N THR A 12 -69.69 13.49 -70.21
CA THR A 12 -71.00 12.86 -70.14
C THR A 12 -71.49 12.37 -71.50
N ILE A 13 -72.20 11.24 -71.54
CA ILE A 13 -73.47 11.07 -72.27
C ILE A 13 -74.32 10.04 -71.51
N PHE A 14 -75.59 10.43 -71.34
CA PHE A 14 -76.66 9.78 -70.58
C PHE A 14 -77.28 8.58 -71.32
N ILE A 15 -78.14 7.89 -70.55
CA ILE A 15 -79.25 6.99 -70.91
C ILE A 15 -78.93 5.48 -70.82
N SER A 16 -79.41 4.84 -69.75
CA SER A 16 -80.62 4.01 -69.82
C SER A 16 -80.85 3.23 -68.52
N CYS A 17 -82.09 3.31 -68.03
CA CYS A 17 -82.84 2.34 -67.24
C CYS A 17 -82.16 1.47 -66.16
N GLY A 18 -82.66 1.64 -64.92
CA GLY A 18 -82.93 0.52 -64.02
C GLY A 18 -81.73 -0.01 -63.23
N ASN A 19 -81.15 0.81 -62.35
CA ASN A 19 -80.20 0.30 -61.36
C ASN A 19 -80.97 -0.36 -60.19
N ASP A 20 -80.69 -1.65 -59.99
CA ASP A 20 -81.23 -2.58 -59.01
C ASP A 20 -80.93 -2.10 -57.56
N ASN A 21 -81.75 -1.16 -57.06
CA ASN A 21 -81.55 -0.44 -55.79
C ASN A 21 -81.71 -1.35 -54.54
N THR A 22 -82.27 -2.55 -54.74
CA THR A 22 -82.48 -3.58 -53.72
C THR A 22 -81.25 -4.46 -53.51
N LYS A 23 -80.57 -4.90 -54.57
CA LYS A 23 -79.30 -5.65 -54.44
C LYS A 23 -78.18 -4.79 -53.88
N ASN A 24 -78.16 -3.50 -54.21
CA ASN A 24 -77.18 -2.55 -53.68
C ASN A 24 -77.34 -2.34 -52.15
N LYS A 25 -78.58 -2.22 -51.66
CA LYS A 25 -78.87 -2.07 -50.22
C LYS A 25 -78.54 -3.32 -49.39
N GLU A 26 -78.83 -4.51 -49.91
CA GLU A 26 -78.46 -5.78 -49.26
C GLU A 26 -76.93 -5.97 -49.21
N ASN A 27 -76.23 -5.61 -50.28
CA ASN A 27 -74.77 -5.71 -50.35
C ASN A 27 -74.10 -4.70 -49.41
N ILE A 28 -74.64 -3.49 -49.29
CA ILE A 28 -74.21 -2.48 -48.30
C ILE A 28 -74.46 -2.98 -46.86
N SER A 29 -75.62 -3.59 -46.57
CA SER A 29 -75.94 -4.14 -45.24
C SER A 29 -74.99 -5.26 -44.82
N LYS A 30 -74.72 -6.23 -45.70
CA LYS A 30 -73.77 -7.32 -45.44
C LYS A 30 -72.33 -6.80 -45.29
N THR A 31 -71.96 -5.78 -46.07
CA THR A 31 -70.64 -5.13 -45.94
C THR A 31 -70.50 -4.38 -44.61
N ASN A 32 -71.58 -3.76 -44.11
CA ASN A 32 -71.61 -3.08 -42.81
C ASN A 32 -71.52 -4.07 -41.61
N GLU A 33 -72.12 -5.26 -41.71
CA GLU A 33 -71.97 -6.31 -40.68
C GLU A 33 -70.56 -6.91 -40.66
N VAL A 34 -69.97 -7.18 -41.83
CA VAL A 34 -68.60 -7.73 -41.95
C VAL A 34 -67.56 -6.74 -41.42
N THR A 35 -67.73 -5.44 -41.70
CA THR A 35 -66.84 -4.39 -41.18
C THR A 35 -66.98 -4.19 -39.67
N LYS A 36 -68.20 -4.31 -39.11
CA LYS A 36 -68.42 -4.29 -37.65
C LYS A 36 -67.75 -5.49 -36.96
N LEU A 37 -67.91 -6.70 -37.50
CA LEU A 37 -67.27 -7.91 -36.98
C LEU A 37 -65.74 -7.84 -37.07
N ALA A 38 -65.20 -7.26 -38.15
CA ALA A 38 -63.77 -7.03 -38.30
C ALA A 38 -63.23 -6.02 -37.26
N ALA A 39 -63.99 -4.96 -36.98
CA ALA A 39 -63.65 -3.99 -35.94
C ALA A 39 -63.68 -4.60 -34.53
N GLU A 40 -64.67 -5.45 -34.23
CA GLU A 40 -64.75 -6.17 -32.94
C GLU A 40 -63.56 -7.14 -32.76
N LYS A 41 -63.22 -7.94 -33.78
CA LYS A 41 -62.04 -8.83 -33.74
C LYS A 41 -60.73 -8.06 -33.60
N ALA A 42 -60.60 -6.90 -34.25
CA ALA A 42 -59.42 -6.04 -34.11
C ALA A 42 -59.32 -5.45 -32.69
N ALA A 43 -60.44 -5.06 -32.09
CA ALA A 43 -60.49 -4.58 -30.71
C ALA A 43 -60.16 -5.68 -29.69
N GLU A 44 -60.63 -6.91 -29.92
CA GLU A 44 -60.29 -8.07 -29.09
C GLU A 44 -58.80 -8.43 -29.19
N ALA A 45 -58.24 -8.45 -30.39
CA ALA A 45 -56.81 -8.69 -30.61
C ALA A 45 -55.94 -7.63 -29.92
N LYS A 46 -56.35 -6.36 -29.96
CA LYS A 46 -55.68 -5.27 -29.24
C LYS A 46 -55.73 -5.48 -27.73
N ARG A 47 -56.89 -5.79 -27.15
CA ARG A 47 -57.03 -6.08 -25.71
C ARG A 47 -56.18 -7.26 -25.27
N LEU A 48 -56.12 -8.32 -26.09
CA LEU A 48 -55.27 -9.48 -25.82
C LEU A 48 -53.78 -9.12 -25.87
N ALA A 49 -53.36 -8.31 -26.83
CA ALA A 49 -51.98 -7.82 -26.92
C ALA A 49 -51.60 -6.94 -25.73
N GLU A 50 -52.49 -6.04 -25.30
CA GLU A 50 -52.31 -5.20 -24.11
C GLU A 50 -52.19 -6.06 -22.83
N LYS A 51 -53.05 -7.07 -22.67
CA LYS A 51 -52.98 -8.02 -21.55
C LYS A 51 -51.65 -8.77 -21.53
N LYS A 52 -51.21 -9.30 -22.67
CA LYS A 52 -49.91 -9.99 -22.79
C LYS A 52 -48.73 -9.05 -22.52
N ALA A 53 -48.78 -7.81 -23.00
CA ALA A 53 -47.76 -6.81 -22.73
C ALA A 53 -47.70 -6.44 -21.23
N ALA A 54 -48.86 -6.28 -20.58
CA ALA A 54 -48.95 -6.02 -19.15
C ALA A 54 -48.42 -7.20 -18.31
N GLU A 55 -48.72 -8.43 -18.72
CA GLU A 55 -48.19 -9.65 -18.09
C GLU A 55 -46.68 -9.78 -18.27
N ALA A 56 -46.17 -9.54 -19.48
CA ALA A 56 -44.73 -9.53 -19.75
C ALA A 56 -44.00 -8.45 -18.94
N LYS A 57 -44.59 -7.26 -18.82
CA LYS A 57 -44.06 -6.18 -17.97
C LYS A 57 -44.03 -6.59 -16.50
N ARG A 58 -45.13 -7.14 -15.96
CA ARG A 58 -45.17 -7.66 -14.58
C ARG A 58 -44.15 -8.76 -14.34
N LEU A 59 -43.97 -9.67 -15.30
CA LEU A 59 -42.97 -10.72 -15.21
C LEU A 59 -41.55 -10.15 -15.23
N ALA A 60 -41.28 -9.16 -16.08
CA ALA A 60 -40.00 -8.47 -16.14
C ALA A 60 -39.71 -7.72 -14.83
N GLU A 61 -40.70 -7.01 -14.28
CA GLU A 61 -40.62 -6.33 -12.98
C GLU A 61 -40.35 -7.32 -11.84
N LYS A 62 -41.04 -8.47 -11.82
CA LYS A 62 -40.81 -9.54 -10.84
C LYS A 62 -39.40 -10.10 -10.94
N LYS A 63 -38.93 -10.40 -12.16
CA LYS A 63 -37.56 -10.89 -12.39
C LYS A 63 -36.50 -9.86 -11.99
N ALA A 64 -36.73 -8.58 -12.29
CA ALA A 64 -35.84 -7.51 -11.88
C ALA A 64 -35.78 -7.34 -10.34
N ALA A 65 -36.93 -7.44 -9.67
CA ALA A 65 -37.00 -7.40 -8.20
C ALA A 65 -36.28 -8.60 -7.56
N GLU A 66 -36.46 -9.80 -8.11
CA GLU A 66 -35.77 -11.02 -7.64
C GLU A 66 -34.25 -10.92 -7.84
N ALA A 67 -33.79 -10.47 -9.00
CA ALA A 67 -32.37 -10.25 -9.27
C ALA A 67 -31.76 -9.23 -8.31
N LYS A 68 -32.48 -8.13 -8.02
CA LYS A 68 -32.03 -7.12 -7.04
C LYS A 68 -31.94 -7.70 -5.63
N ARG A 69 -32.90 -8.54 -5.22
CA ARG A 69 -32.87 -9.23 -3.92
C ARG A 69 -31.67 -10.16 -3.81
N LEU A 70 -31.44 -10.98 -4.84
CA LEU A 70 -30.30 -11.91 -4.86
C LEU A 70 -28.96 -11.17 -4.84
N ALA A 71 -28.86 -10.04 -5.55
CA ALA A 71 -27.67 -9.20 -5.50
C ALA A 71 -27.43 -8.60 -4.11
N ALA A 72 -28.49 -8.13 -3.43
CA ALA A 72 -28.39 -7.62 -2.06
C ALA A 72 -27.99 -8.72 -1.06
N GLU A 73 -28.51 -9.94 -1.22
CA GLU A 73 -28.15 -11.10 -0.39
C GLU A 73 -26.67 -11.48 -0.55
N LYS A 74 -26.20 -11.58 -1.79
CA LYS A 74 -24.77 -11.84 -2.08
C LYS A 74 -23.86 -10.74 -1.54
N ALA A 75 -24.27 -9.47 -1.63
CA ALA A 75 -23.51 -8.36 -1.08
C ALA A 75 -23.42 -8.45 0.45
N ALA A 76 -24.53 -8.75 1.13
CA ALA A 76 -24.55 -8.92 2.58
C ALA A 76 -23.72 -10.13 3.05
N GLU A 77 -23.72 -11.23 2.30
CA GLU A 77 -22.88 -12.39 2.58
C GLU A 77 -21.38 -12.07 2.42
N ALA A 78 -21.01 -11.38 1.33
CA ALA A 78 -19.65 -10.92 1.12
C ALA A 78 -19.17 -9.98 2.25
N GLU A 79 -20.04 -9.08 2.71
CA GLU A 79 -19.76 -8.20 3.84
C GLU A 79 -19.56 -8.97 5.15
N ARG A 80 -20.40 -9.99 5.42
CA ARG A 80 -20.22 -10.87 6.59
C ARG A 80 -18.89 -11.61 6.56
N LEU A 81 -18.53 -12.18 5.41
CA LEU A 81 -17.26 -12.89 5.24
C LEU A 81 -16.04 -11.97 5.33
N ALA A 82 -16.16 -10.74 4.81
CA ALA A 82 -15.12 -9.73 4.93
C ALA A 82 -14.92 -9.26 6.38
N ASN A 83 -15.99 -9.22 7.17
CA ASN A 83 -15.97 -8.79 8.57
C ASN A 83 -15.79 -9.95 9.58
N GLN A 84 -15.54 -11.17 9.10
CA GLN A 84 -15.27 -12.31 9.99
C GLN A 84 -13.93 -12.11 10.70
N ASP A 85 -13.95 -12.17 12.04
CA ASP A 85 -12.73 -12.17 12.84
C ASP A 85 -11.98 -13.50 12.66
N LYS A 86 -10.80 -13.42 12.04
CA LYS A 86 -9.90 -14.56 11.80
C LYS A 86 -8.70 -14.58 12.75
N SER A 87 -8.73 -13.76 13.81
CA SER A 87 -7.67 -13.78 14.81
C SER A 87 -7.60 -15.12 15.52
N LYS A 88 -6.38 -15.58 15.75
CA LYS A 88 -6.08 -16.83 16.47
C LYS A 88 -4.64 -16.82 16.95
N GLU A 89 -4.34 -17.69 17.91
CA GLU A 89 -2.98 -18.01 18.35
C GLU A 89 -2.75 -19.52 18.28
N GLU A 90 -1.55 -19.93 17.91
CA GLU A 90 -1.14 -21.33 17.75
C GLU A 90 0.20 -21.54 18.44
N GLY A 91 0.30 -22.58 19.28
CA GLY A 91 1.52 -22.92 20.01
C GLY A 91 1.28 -24.10 20.95
N GLU A 92 2.31 -24.49 21.68
CA GLU A 92 2.26 -25.61 22.63
C GLU A 92 2.45 -25.12 24.06
N TYR A 93 1.90 -25.89 25.00
CA TYR A 93 2.10 -25.68 26.43
C TYR A 93 2.98 -26.79 26.99
N LYS A 94 3.87 -26.42 27.89
CA LYS A 94 4.66 -27.34 28.70
C LYS A 94 4.50 -26.95 30.16
N ASP A 95 4.11 -27.92 30.98
CA ASP A 95 3.82 -27.72 32.42
C ASP A 95 2.80 -26.60 32.70
N GLY A 96 1.87 -26.37 31.76
CA GLY A 96 0.82 -25.35 31.87
C GLY A 96 1.24 -23.95 31.40
N GLU A 97 2.50 -23.76 31.01
CA GLU A 97 3.05 -22.49 30.52
C GLU A 97 3.27 -22.54 29.00
N LYS A 98 3.22 -21.38 28.33
CA LYS A 98 3.55 -21.29 26.90
C LYS A 98 5.00 -21.73 26.68
N ASP A 99 5.21 -22.64 25.75
CA ASP A 99 6.55 -23.17 25.45
C ASP A 99 6.77 -23.28 23.94
N GLY A 100 8.00 -23.04 23.50
CA GLY A 100 8.35 -23.05 22.09
C GLY A 100 7.76 -21.88 21.29
N LEU A 101 7.54 -22.10 20.00
CA LEU A 101 7.10 -21.05 19.07
C LEU A 101 5.58 -20.86 19.12
N TRP A 102 5.15 -19.64 19.41
CA TRP A 102 3.77 -19.19 19.36
C TRP A 102 3.55 -18.24 18.20
N THR A 103 2.57 -18.51 17.36
CA THR A 103 2.20 -17.67 16.21
C THR A 103 0.86 -16.99 16.45
N TYR A 104 0.79 -15.69 16.22
CA TYR A 104 -0.40 -14.87 16.41
C TYR A 104 -0.87 -14.28 15.07
N TYR A 105 -2.18 -14.34 14.84
CA TYR A 105 -2.82 -13.86 13.62
C TYR A 105 -3.80 -12.75 13.96
N ASN A 106 -3.84 -11.70 13.13
CA ASN A 106 -4.77 -10.59 13.30
C ASN A 106 -6.19 -10.94 12.80
N LYS A 107 -7.13 -9.99 12.93
CA LYS A 107 -8.54 -10.18 12.52
C LYS A 107 -8.73 -10.52 11.05
N MET A 108 -7.77 -10.20 10.19
CA MET A 108 -7.80 -10.53 8.77
C MET A 108 -7.18 -11.91 8.48
N GLY A 109 -6.57 -12.55 9.47
CA GLY A 109 -5.90 -13.85 9.36
C GLY A 109 -4.44 -13.75 8.89
N PHE A 110 -3.87 -12.55 8.83
CA PHE A 110 -2.45 -12.38 8.55
C PHE A 110 -1.63 -12.58 9.82
N LYS A 111 -0.45 -13.21 9.67
CA LYS A 111 0.51 -13.35 10.75
C LYS A 111 0.93 -11.95 11.21
N GLU A 112 0.72 -11.67 12.50
CA GLU A 112 1.05 -10.39 13.12
C GLU A 112 2.38 -10.48 13.86
N LYS A 113 2.56 -11.57 14.62
CA LYS A 113 3.79 -11.81 15.36
C LYS A 113 4.02 -13.28 15.65
N GLU A 114 5.29 -13.61 15.88
CA GLU A 114 5.75 -14.86 16.47
C GLU A 114 6.46 -14.54 17.79
N ILE A 115 6.29 -15.39 18.79
CA ILE A 115 7.00 -15.30 20.07
C ILE A 115 7.55 -16.67 20.42
N THR A 116 8.83 -16.74 20.76
CA THR A 116 9.46 -17.94 21.30
C THR A 116 9.43 -17.85 22.82
N TYR A 117 8.84 -18.85 23.47
CA TYR A 117 8.81 -19.00 24.91
C TYR A 117 9.71 -20.16 25.38
N ASP A 118 10.24 -20.04 26.58
CA ASP A 118 10.79 -21.13 27.39
C ASP A 118 10.07 -21.12 28.75
N LEU A 119 9.17 -22.08 28.96
CA LEU A 119 8.33 -22.17 30.18
C LEU A 119 7.72 -20.82 30.62
N GLY A 120 7.03 -20.15 29.68
CA GLY A 120 6.34 -18.88 29.92
C GLY A 120 7.22 -17.64 29.82
N LYS A 121 8.56 -17.77 29.76
CA LYS A 121 9.49 -16.66 29.56
C LYS A 121 9.65 -16.35 28.07
N GLU A 122 9.42 -15.10 27.65
CA GLU A 122 9.70 -14.66 26.28
C GLU A 122 11.22 -14.61 26.04
N LEU A 123 11.67 -15.29 24.98
CA LEU A 123 13.07 -15.28 24.53
C LEU A 123 13.25 -14.44 23.28
N LYS A 124 12.23 -14.41 22.42
CA LYS A 124 12.28 -13.74 21.13
C LYS A 124 10.89 -13.35 20.66
N GLN A 125 10.75 -12.17 20.09
CA GLN A 125 9.56 -11.74 19.37
C GLN A 125 9.93 -11.34 17.95
N ILE A 126 9.13 -11.75 16.97
CA ILE A 126 9.21 -11.30 15.58
C ILE A 126 7.87 -10.67 15.21
N LEU A 127 7.90 -9.44 14.69
CA LEU A 127 6.72 -8.73 14.19
C LEU A 127 6.75 -8.69 12.66
N TYR A 128 5.58 -8.88 12.07
CA TYR A 128 5.39 -8.90 10.63
C TYR A 128 4.49 -7.75 10.19
N ASN A 129 4.83 -7.15 9.05
CA ASN A 129 3.94 -6.20 8.39
C ASN A 129 2.80 -6.92 7.65
N GLN A 130 1.87 -6.16 7.06
CA GLN A 130 0.73 -6.74 6.32
C GLN A 130 1.12 -7.54 5.08
N ALA A 131 2.33 -7.35 4.54
CA ALA A 131 2.86 -8.14 3.43
C ALA A 131 3.50 -9.47 3.91
N GLY A 132 3.56 -9.71 5.21
CA GLY A 132 4.21 -10.90 5.79
C GLY A 132 5.73 -10.81 5.84
N VAL A 133 6.29 -9.63 5.63
CA VAL A 133 7.73 -9.36 5.77
C VAL A 133 8.02 -9.02 7.23
N LYS A 134 9.14 -9.53 7.76
CA LYS A 134 9.61 -9.14 9.10
C LYS A 134 9.82 -7.63 9.13
N GLU A 135 9.29 -6.97 10.14
CA GLU A 135 9.52 -5.55 10.40
C GLU A 135 10.51 -5.37 11.55
N LYS A 136 10.38 -6.20 12.58
CA LYS A 136 11.16 -6.10 13.81
C LYS A 136 11.35 -7.47 14.43
N GLU A 137 12.53 -7.70 14.98
CA GLU A 137 12.88 -8.83 15.81
C GLU A 137 13.46 -8.31 17.13
N ILE A 138 13.02 -8.90 18.23
CA ILE A 138 13.43 -8.54 19.60
C ILE A 138 13.92 -9.83 20.23
N THR A 139 15.10 -9.80 20.84
CA THR A 139 15.60 -10.91 21.65
C THR A 139 15.87 -10.40 23.06
N TYR A 140 15.45 -11.19 24.05
CA TYR A 140 15.58 -10.85 25.46
C TYR A 140 16.77 -11.62 26.03
N GLU A 141 17.88 -10.93 26.29
CA GLU A 141 19.05 -11.52 26.97
C GLU A 141 18.93 -11.37 28.50
N GLU A 142 19.62 -12.21 29.27
CA GLU A 142 19.51 -12.22 30.74
C GLU A 142 19.85 -10.85 31.36
N GLY A 143 18.87 -10.21 32.01
CA GLY A 143 19.09 -9.00 32.82
C GLY A 143 18.52 -7.68 32.27
N GLU A 144 17.43 -7.71 31.49
CA GLU A 144 16.68 -6.55 30.96
C GLU A 144 17.20 -5.95 29.64
N ASP A 145 18.20 -6.58 29.02
CA ASP A 145 18.77 -6.11 27.75
C ASP A 145 17.93 -6.60 26.56
N GLU A 146 17.24 -5.66 25.90
CA GLU A 146 16.43 -5.92 24.71
C GLU A 146 17.25 -5.63 23.44
N MET A 147 17.63 -6.67 22.72
CA MET A 147 18.30 -6.53 21.43
C MET A 147 17.26 -6.40 20.32
N HIS A 148 17.28 -5.28 19.62
CA HIS A 148 16.36 -5.00 18.52
C HIS A 148 17.07 -5.16 17.19
N THR A 149 16.41 -5.83 16.25
CA THR A 149 16.76 -5.87 14.84
C THR A 149 15.57 -5.36 14.04
N LEU A 150 15.78 -4.30 13.27
CA LEU A 150 14.80 -3.73 12.36
C LEU A 150 15.10 -4.17 10.93
N PHE A 151 14.06 -4.45 10.17
CA PHE A 151 14.16 -4.90 8.79
C PHE A 151 13.52 -3.88 7.84
N ASN A 152 14.04 -3.77 6.63
CA ASN A 152 13.44 -2.94 5.58
C ASN A 152 12.24 -3.67 4.92
N GLU A 153 11.57 -3.01 3.96
CA GLU A 153 10.41 -3.56 3.25
C GLU A 153 10.72 -4.85 2.46
N ASN A 154 12.00 -5.11 2.15
CA ASN A 154 12.45 -6.31 1.47
C ASN A 154 12.79 -7.46 2.44
N GLY A 155 12.73 -7.22 3.75
CA GLY A 155 13.10 -8.19 4.79
C GLY A 155 14.60 -8.31 5.02
N THR A 156 15.42 -7.40 4.47
CA THR A 156 16.84 -7.28 4.79
C THR A 156 17.00 -6.53 6.11
N LYS A 157 17.96 -6.93 6.94
CA LYS A 157 18.31 -6.19 8.16
C LYS A 157 18.69 -4.75 7.79
N ALA A 158 18.06 -3.79 8.45
CA ALA A 158 18.29 -2.36 8.22
C ALA A 158 19.06 -1.72 9.37
N LYS A 159 18.73 -2.10 10.62
CA LYS A 159 19.37 -1.56 11.82
C LYS A 159 19.34 -2.59 12.94
N GLU A 160 20.35 -2.64 13.79
CA GLU A 160 20.30 -3.42 15.02
C GLU A 160 21.04 -2.74 16.16
N GLY A 161 20.63 -3.01 17.39
CA GLY A 161 21.27 -2.49 18.59
C GLY A 161 20.45 -2.77 19.83
N LYS A 162 20.98 -2.34 20.96
CA LYS A 162 20.41 -2.59 22.28
C LYS A 162 19.47 -1.47 22.69
N ILE A 163 18.39 -1.84 23.37
CA ILE A 163 17.48 -0.95 24.08
C ILE A 163 17.52 -1.28 25.57
N VAL A 164 17.64 -0.23 26.39
CA VAL A 164 17.55 -0.27 27.85
C VAL A 164 16.56 0.80 28.28
N ASP A 165 15.60 0.47 29.15
CA ASP A 165 14.56 1.40 29.62
C ASP A 165 13.83 2.15 28.49
N GLY A 166 13.61 1.47 27.36
CA GLY A 166 12.96 2.02 26.17
C GLY A 166 13.80 2.99 25.35
N LYS A 167 15.12 3.11 25.61
CA LYS A 167 16.04 3.99 24.89
C LYS A 167 17.19 3.22 24.24
N GLU A 168 17.67 3.71 23.11
CA GLU A 168 18.86 3.18 22.44
C GLU A 168 20.09 3.30 23.36
N GLU A 169 20.82 2.21 23.52
CA GLU A 169 22.00 2.10 24.37
C GLU A 169 23.10 1.31 23.63
N GLY A 170 24.36 1.68 23.83
CA GLY A 170 25.51 1.01 23.22
C GLY A 170 25.57 1.19 21.70
N VAL A 171 26.23 0.25 21.02
CA VAL A 171 26.47 0.34 19.58
C VAL A 171 25.23 -0.08 18.80
N TRP A 172 24.77 0.82 17.94
CA TRP A 172 23.77 0.55 16.92
C TRP A 172 24.44 0.47 15.56
N THR A 173 24.15 -0.59 14.81
CA THR A 173 24.68 -0.85 13.47
C THR A 173 23.58 -0.66 12.44
N THR A 174 23.88 0.07 11.36
CA THR A 174 22.99 0.27 10.21
C THR A 174 23.55 -0.46 8.99
N PHE A 175 22.65 -1.00 8.17
CA PHE A 175 22.96 -1.79 6.99
C PHE A 175 22.27 -1.20 5.75
N ASP A 176 22.84 -1.43 4.58
CA ASP A 176 22.19 -1.14 3.29
C ASP A 176 21.18 -2.25 2.89
N ASP A 177 20.52 -2.05 1.75
CA ASP A 177 19.53 -3.02 1.24
C ASP A 177 20.13 -4.38 0.83
N GLN A 178 21.46 -4.47 0.71
CA GLN A 178 22.21 -5.70 0.46
C GLN A 178 22.71 -6.36 1.77
N GLY A 179 22.43 -5.76 2.92
CA GLY A 179 22.85 -6.25 4.23
C GLY A 179 24.31 -5.91 4.58
N GLN A 180 24.94 -4.99 3.85
CA GLN A 180 26.29 -4.53 4.14
C GLN A 180 26.26 -3.42 5.18
N LYS A 181 27.19 -3.48 6.15
CA LYS A 181 27.33 -2.46 7.18
C LYS A 181 27.71 -1.12 6.57
N THR A 182 26.96 -0.06 6.91
CA THR A 182 27.21 1.30 6.42
C THR A 182 27.59 2.27 7.54
N GLU A 183 27.07 2.05 8.74
CA GLU A 183 27.23 2.94 9.88
C GLU A 183 27.19 2.17 11.21
N GLU A 184 27.92 2.68 12.20
CA GLU A 184 27.82 2.32 13.61
C GLU A 184 27.80 3.60 14.42
N THR A 185 26.87 3.66 15.37
CA THR A 185 26.66 4.83 16.22
C THR A 185 26.51 4.36 17.66
N THR A 186 27.32 4.92 18.56
CA THR A 186 27.19 4.65 20.00
C THR A 186 26.13 5.56 20.59
N PHE A 187 25.15 4.96 21.25
CA PHE A 187 24.09 5.64 21.98
C PHE A 187 24.26 5.48 23.49
N LYS A 188 23.83 6.51 24.22
CA LYS A 188 23.68 6.50 25.66
C LYS A 188 22.38 7.21 26.01
N GLU A 189 21.46 6.54 26.69
CA GLU A 189 20.15 7.10 27.06
C GLU A 189 19.39 7.69 25.87
N GLY A 190 19.47 7.01 24.71
CA GLY A 190 18.80 7.43 23.48
C GLY A 190 19.43 8.62 22.76
N LYS A 191 20.67 9.00 23.10
CA LYS A 191 21.42 10.08 22.44
C LYS A 191 22.74 9.55 21.91
N GLU A 192 23.14 9.99 20.73
CA GLU A 192 24.48 9.71 20.19
C GLU A 192 25.52 10.24 21.19
N ASP A 193 26.34 9.35 21.75
CA ASP A 193 27.39 9.70 22.71
C ASP A 193 28.47 8.63 22.67
N GLY A 194 29.58 8.95 22.01
CA GLY A 194 30.69 8.03 21.82
C GLY A 194 31.04 7.84 20.35
N LEU A 195 31.54 6.66 20.00
CA LEU A 195 32.13 6.40 18.70
C LEU A 195 31.05 6.39 17.60
N TYR A 196 31.32 7.11 16.51
CA TYR A 196 30.59 7.03 15.26
C TYR A 196 31.54 6.57 14.16
N SER A 197 31.10 5.62 13.34
CA SER A 197 31.88 5.08 12.24
C SER A 197 31.05 4.95 10.97
N LEU A 198 31.71 5.10 9.84
CA LEU A 198 31.15 4.93 8.50
C LEU A 198 31.99 3.97 7.70
N TRP A 199 31.35 3.22 6.81
CA TRP A 199 31.98 2.27 5.90
C TRP A 199 31.75 2.63 4.44
N TYR A 200 32.67 2.21 3.59
CA TYR A 200 32.49 2.12 2.14
C TYR A 200 31.76 0.82 1.78
N GLU A 201 31.24 0.75 0.55
CA GLU A 201 30.59 -0.46 0.01
C GLU A 201 31.51 -1.68 0.01
N ASN A 202 32.84 -1.48 -0.07
CA ASN A 202 33.82 -2.56 0.02
C ASN A 202 34.11 -3.06 1.46
N GLY A 203 33.42 -2.52 2.46
CA GLY A 203 33.57 -2.90 3.87
C GLY A 203 34.76 -2.26 4.58
N LEU A 204 35.53 -1.36 3.94
CA LEU A 204 36.59 -0.60 4.60
C LEU A 204 36.03 0.66 5.27
N LYS A 205 36.66 1.08 6.39
CA LYS A 205 36.25 2.30 7.10
C LYS A 205 36.42 3.52 6.20
N LYS A 206 35.42 4.39 6.23
CA LYS A 206 35.34 5.67 5.53
C LYS A 206 35.63 6.84 6.45
N ALA A 207 35.05 6.81 7.65
CA ALA A 207 35.26 7.82 8.67
C ALA A 207 35.01 7.24 10.06
N GLU A 208 35.66 7.81 11.06
CA GLU A 208 35.49 7.44 12.46
C GLU A 208 35.82 8.64 13.34
N GLY A 209 35.08 8.80 14.43
CA GLY A 209 35.44 9.69 15.51
C GLY A 209 34.32 9.79 16.54
N PRO A 210 34.56 10.45 17.68
CA PRO A 210 33.53 10.59 18.68
C PRO A 210 32.49 11.64 18.28
N ASN A 211 31.24 11.35 18.60
CA ASN A 211 30.10 12.25 18.52
C ASN A 211 29.56 12.52 19.93
N LYS A 212 29.00 13.72 20.10
CA LYS A 212 28.17 14.10 21.23
C LYS A 212 26.91 14.76 20.70
N GLY A 213 25.80 14.01 20.73
CA GLY A 213 24.66 14.25 19.86
C GLY A 213 25.09 14.25 18.39
N LYS A 214 24.48 15.11 17.57
CA LYS A 214 24.81 15.25 16.14
C LYS A 214 26.10 16.02 15.86
N CYS A 215 26.94 16.24 16.87
CA CYS A 215 28.15 17.05 16.78
C CYS A 215 29.39 16.18 16.85
N ARG A 216 30.30 16.39 15.90
CA ARG A 216 31.64 15.80 15.98
C ARG A 216 32.44 16.47 17.08
N VAL A 217 33.10 15.66 17.89
CA VAL A 217 34.03 16.10 18.93
C VAL A 217 35.31 15.27 18.83
N GLY A 218 36.40 15.74 19.43
CA GLY A 218 37.65 15.00 19.47
C GLY A 218 38.25 14.72 18.09
N ILE A 219 39.14 13.73 18.04
CA ILE A 219 39.84 13.35 16.81
C ILE A 219 38.92 12.56 15.90
N TRP A 220 38.76 13.07 14.69
CA TRP A 220 38.13 12.37 13.58
C TRP A 220 39.15 11.97 12.55
N THR A 221 39.02 10.75 12.04
CA THR A 221 39.83 10.21 10.94
C THR A 221 38.93 9.87 9.75
N TRP A 222 39.43 10.12 8.55
CA TRP A 222 38.84 9.70 7.29
C TRP A 222 39.87 8.93 6.48
N TRP A 223 39.41 7.93 5.76
CA TRP A 223 40.24 7.08 4.91
C TRP A 223 39.81 7.19 3.45
N TYR A 224 40.72 6.86 2.55
CA TYR A 224 40.38 6.54 1.17
C TYR A 224 39.66 5.19 1.11
N GLU A 225 38.94 4.96 0.02
CA GLU A 225 38.27 3.68 -0.23
C GLU A 225 39.23 2.48 -0.27
N SER A 226 40.51 2.70 -0.54
CA SER A 226 41.56 1.68 -0.46
C SER A 226 42.10 1.42 0.95
N GLY A 227 41.62 2.17 1.96
CA GLY A 227 41.94 1.97 3.38
C GLY A 227 43.08 2.82 3.91
N GLU A 228 43.82 3.57 3.08
CA GLU A 228 44.85 4.49 3.57
C GLU A 228 44.23 5.76 4.16
N LYS A 229 44.86 6.31 5.20
CA LYS A 229 44.41 7.54 5.84
C LYS A 229 44.39 8.69 4.83
N TRP A 230 43.25 9.38 4.74
CA TRP A 230 43.08 10.56 3.88
C TRP A 230 43.20 11.85 4.69
N LYS A 231 42.54 11.91 5.84
CA LYS A 231 42.41 13.14 6.61
C LYS A 231 42.22 12.84 8.09
N GLU A 232 42.69 13.74 8.94
CA GLU A 232 42.43 13.70 10.38
C GLU A 232 42.44 15.12 10.92
N GLY A 233 41.66 15.35 11.98
CA GLY A 233 41.75 16.57 12.77
C GLY A 233 40.85 16.53 13.99
N ASN A 234 41.11 17.47 14.90
CA ASN A 234 40.34 17.60 16.13
C ASN A 234 39.14 18.52 15.93
N TYR A 235 38.01 18.16 16.55
CA TYR A 235 36.89 19.06 16.79
C TYR A 235 36.83 19.42 18.27
N SER A 236 36.69 20.70 18.57
CA SER A 236 36.56 21.22 19.93
C SER A 236 35.28 20.70 20.60
N GLU A 237 35.35 20.43 21.91
CA GLU A 237 34.16 20.14 22.71
C GLU A 237 33.31 21.41 22.96
N ASN A 238 33.91 22.60 22.82
CA ASN A 238 33.28 23.89 23.14
C ASN A 238 32.49 24.49 21.96
N GLY A 239 32.21 23.71 20.92
CA GLY A 239 31.36 24.14 19.81
C GLY A 239 31.09 23.00 18.83
N CYS A 240 29.84 22.87 18.38
CA CYS A 240 29.40 21.75 17.55
C CYS A 240 30.19 21.68 16.24
N SER A 241 31.06 20.67 16.10
CA SER A 241 31.90 20.48 14.91
C SER A 241 32.83 21.66 14.58
N ASN A 242 33.27 22.42 15.59
CA ASN A 242 34.28 23.46 15.43
C ASN A 242 35.67 22.85 15.32
N ARG A 243 36.39 23.12 14.22
CA ARG A 243 37.75 22.60 14.02
C ARG A 243 38.71 23.21 15.02
N ASP A 244 39.57 22.39 15.59
CA ASP A 244 40.60 22.84 16.51
C ASP A 244 41.90 22.05 16.29
N GLY A 245 43.03 22.64 16.65
CA GLY A 245 44.34 22.04 16.47
C GLY A 245 44.75 21.76 15.02
N THR A 246 45.68 20.82 14.85
CA THR A 246 46.23 20.45 13.54
C THR A 246 45.29 19.53 12.77
N TRP A 247 45.00 19.92 11.54
CA TRP A 247 44.28 19.13 10.55
C TRP A 247 45.26 18.68 9.47
N THR A 248 45.48 17.38 9.37
CA THR A 248 46.42 16.80 8.42
C THR A 248 45.67 16.11 7.28
N VAL A 249 46.13 16.32 6.06
CA VAL A 249 45.66 15.65 4.85
C VAL A 249 46.84 14.89 4.25
N TRP A 250 46.61 13.64 3.89
CA TRP A 250 47.58 12.77 3.23
C TRP A 250 47.17 12.48 1.79
N LYS A 251 48.16 12.24 0.94
CA LYS A 251 47.98 11.65 -0.40
C LYS A 251 47.73 10.15 -0.22
N LYS A 252 47.13 9.48 -1.21
CA LYS A 252 46.95 8.01 -1.21
C LYS A 252 48.26 7.22 -1.01
N SER A 253 49.41 7.80 -1.37
CA SER A 253 50.73 7.22 -1.10
C SER A 253 51.17 7.26 0.37
N GLY A 254 50.38 7.83 1.27
CA GLY A 254 50.70 8.03 2.68
C GLY A 254 51.57 9.25 2.98
N LYS A 255 52.05 9.98 1.96
CA LYS A 255 52.80 11.23 2.16
C LYS A 255 51.85 12.35 2.57
N LYS A 256 52.25 13.16 3.55
CA LYS A 256 51.50 14.40 3.90
C LYS A 256 51.35 15.27 2.65
N LEU A 257 50.16 15.84 2.48
CA LEU A 257 49.82 16.78 1.43
C LEU A 257 49.74 18.20 2.01
N GLU A 258 49.05 18.32 3.14
CA GLU A 258 48.74 19.60 3.76
C GLU A 258 48.54 19.43 5.26
N GLU A 259 48.98 20.42 6.04
CA GLU A 259 48.57 20.62 7.43
C GLU A 259 47.97 22.01 7.57
N THR A 260 46.83 22.10 8.25
CA THR A 260 46.16 23.36 8.58
C THR A 260 45.94 23.45 10.07
N MET A 261 46.32 24.56 10.69
CA MET A 261 46.07 24.83 12.09
C MET A 261 44.79 25.65 12.25
N TYR A 262 43.95 25.24 13.20
CA TYR A 262 42.79 26.00 13.65
C TYR A 262 42.82 26.23 15.15
N THR A 263 42.26 27.36 15.60
CA THR A 263 41.95 27.64 17.02
C THR A 263 40.47 27.99 17.12
N ASP A 264 39.69 27.18 17.81
CA ASP A 264 38.24 27.39 18.01
C ASP A 264 37.48 27.71 16.71
N GLY A 265 37.80 26.98 15.64
CA GLY A 265 37.21 27.12 14.31
C GLY A 265 37.86 28.17 13.42
N ASN A 266 38.72 29.03 13.96
CA ASN A 266 39.42 30.06 13.19
C ASN A 266 40.69 29.49 12.55
N PHE A 267 40.92 29.83 11.28
CA PHE A 267 42.13 29.45 10.56
C PHE A 267 43.34 30.21 11.10
N GLU A 268 44.43 29.51 11.39
CA GLU A 268 45.68 30.11 11.85
C GLU A 268 46.77 30.05 10.80
N SER A 269 47.04 28.86 10.27
CA SER A 269 48.14 28.65 9.33
C SER A 269 47.92 27.42 8.45
N ARG A 270 48.65 27.37 7.34
CA ARG A 270 48.67 26.21 6.44
C ARG A 270 50.09 25.95 5.96
N GLN A 271 50.49 24.68 6.00
CA GLN A 271 51.72 24.17 5.41
C GLN A 271 51.41 23.11 4.35
N LYS A 272 52.09 23.16 3.20
CA LYS A 272 51.96 22.17 2.11
C LYS A 272 53.28 21.42 1.90
N TYR A 273 53.20 20.16 1.47
CA TYR A 273 54.34 19.23 1.33
C TYR A 273 54.47 18.60 -0.07
#